data_AF-A0A3D4Y957-F1
#
_entry.id   AF-A0A3D4Y957-F1
#
_cell.length_a   1.000
_cell.length_b   1.000
_cell.length_c   1.000
_cell.angle_alpha   90.00
_cell.angle_beta   90.00
_cell.angle_gamma   90.00
#
_symmetry.space_group_name_H-M   'P 1'
#
loop_
_entity.id
_entity.type
_entity.pdbx_description
1 polymer ?
#
loop_
_entity_poly.entity_id
_entity_poly.type
_entity_poly.pdbx_seq_one_letter_code
_entity_poly.pdbx_strand_id
1 'polypeptide(L)'
;MPLFFGIQQIIEGLVWVSLRGNHLFFLKLTSLGFLFFALFFWPVFSPLSMYFIAEKEESTRRKLLLALLGFGVVIGAAMYLPIIMGINPFSTKTTCGSIHYDWVIPQLIKDIYRLMYLFITIAPFLIIPNIKIRIFAILLLASSIISNYFYLGRRVSVWCFFAAILSIFIAYILHRLPKRAAGIGPLH
;
A
#
# COMPACT_ATOMS: atom_id res chain seq x y z
N MET A 1 4.52 -1.29 -8.92
CA MET A 1 4.62 -1.45 -7.45
C MET A 1 6.02 -1.18 -6.91
N PRO A 2 7.11 -1.80 -7.42
CA PRO A 2 8.46 -1.58 -6.87
C PRO A 2 8.89 -0.12 -6.81
N LEU A 3 8.65 0.62 -7.90
CA LEU A 3 8.98 2.05 -7.98
C LEU A 3 8.30 2.86 -6.87
N PHE A 4 7.01 2.63 -6.63
CA PHE A 4 6.24 3.35 -5.61
C PHE A 4 6.69 3.00 -4.18
N PHE A 5 7.01 1.73 -3.92
CA PHE A 5 7.64 1.37 -2.64
C PHE A 5 9.01 2.02 -2.47
N GLY A 6 9.83 2.07 -3.52
CA GLY A 6 11.12 2.77 -3.49
C GLY A 6 10.97 4.26 -3.19
N ILE A 7 10.02 4.94 -3.84
CA ILE A 7 9.69 6.34 -3.55
C ILE A 7 9.25 6.51 -2.09
N GLN A 8 8.35 5.65 -1.60
CA GLN A 8 7.88 5.71 -0.21
C GLN A 8 9.04 5.52 0.79
N GLN A 9 9.96 4.59 0.53
CA GLN A 9 11.13 4.36 1.38
C GLN A 9 12.13 5.52 1.36
N ILE A 10 12.33 6.17 0.20
CA ILE A 10 13.12 7.40 0.11
C ILE A 10 12.47 8.51 0.95
N ILE A 11 11.15 8.68 0.85
CA ILE A 11 10.42 9.68 1.65
C ILE A 11 10.57 9.38 3.15
N GLU A 12 10.47 8.10 3.57
CA GLU A 12 10.72 7.70 4.95
C GLU A 12 12.15 8.04 5.42
N GLY A 13 13.16 7.82 4.57
CA GLY A 13 14.53 8.25 4.81
C GLY A 13 14.66 9.77 4.99
N LEU A 14 13.92 10.56 4.19
CA LEU A 14 13.88 12.01 4.35
C LEU A 14 13.21 12.42 5.67
N VAL A 15 12.20 11.69 6.15
CA VAL A 15 11.61 11.92 7.48
C VAL A 15 12.65 11.72 8.57
N TRP A 16 13.47 10.66 8.49
CA TRP A 16 14.58 10.42 9.43
C TRP A 16 15.59 11.55 9.47
N VAL A 17 15.98 12.08 8.30
CA VAL A 17 16.89 13.24 8.21
C VAL A 17 16.23 14.49 8.80
N SER A 18 14.96 14.72 8.48
CA SER A 18 14.20 15.89 8.95
C SER A 18 14.06 15.92 10.48
N LEU A 19 13.89 14.75 11.10
CA LEU A 19 13.80 14.59 12.55
C LEU A 19 15.09 15.02 13.28
N ARG A 20 16.26 14.94 12.61
CA ARG A 20 17.55 15.36 13.17
C ARG A 20 17.87 16.83 12.92
N GLY A 21 17.38 17.40 11.81
CA GLY A 21 17.77 18.73 11.34
C GLY A 21 16.99 19.91 11.92
N ASN A 22 16.06 19.71 12.87
CA ASN A 22 15.18 20.76 13.43
C ASN A 22 14.35 21.56 12.39
N HIS A 23 14.23 21.09 11.14
CA HIS A 23 13.46 21.75 10.08
C HIS A 23 11.99 21.33 10.12
N LEU A 24 11.17 21.99 10.94
CA LEU A 24 9.76 21.64 11.15
C LEU A 24 8.91 21.59 9.87
N PHE A 25 9.12 22.52 8.94
CA PHE A 25 8.41 22.53 7.65
C PHE A 25 8.75 21.30 6.81
N PHE A 26 10.04 20.98 6.69
CA PHE A 26 10.51 19.84 5.89
C PHE A 26 10.09 18.50 6.52
N LEU A 27 10.09 18.40 7.86
CA LEU A 27 9.54 17.27 8.58
C LEU A 27 8.05 17.06 8.29
N LYS A 28 7.25 18.14 8.32
CA LYS A 28 5.83 18.07 8.01
C LYS A 28 5.58 17.61 6.57
N LEU A 29 6.30 18.18 5.60
CA LEU A 29 6.15 17.85 4.18
C LEU A 29 6.50 16.39 3.88
N THR A 30 7.65 15.92 4.36
CA THR A 30 8.09 14.53 4.17
C THR A 30 7.16 13.54 4.88
N SER A 31 6.67 13.89 6.07
CA SER A 31 5.70 13.07 6.80
C SER A 31 4.36 12.98 6.09
N LEU A 32 3.84 14.09 5.55
CA LEU A 32 2.64 14.07 4.71
C LEU A 32 2.82 13.20 3.47
N GLY A 33 3.98 13.28 2.82
CA GLY A 33 4.33 12.41 1.70
C GLY A 33 4.31 10.92 2.08
N PHE A 34 4.88 10.56 3.23
CA PHE A 34 4.85 9.17 3.70
C PHE A 34 3.42 8.72 4.02
N LEU A 35 2.65 9.57 4.73
CA LEU A 35 1.26 9.29 5.10
C LEU A 35 0.33 9.17 3.90
N PHE A 36 0.57 9.92 2.82
CA PHE A 36 -0.14 9.73 1.56
C PHE A 36 -0.01 8.29 1.07
N PHE A 37 1.21 7.74 1.06
CA PHE A 37 1.41 6.36 0.66
C PHE A 37 0.75 5.40 1.65
N ALA A 38 0.99 5.60 2.95
CA ALA A 38 0.54 4.73 4.01
C ALA A 38 -0.99 4.71 4.20
N LEU A 39 -1.71 5.79 3.85
CA LEU A 39 -3.15 5.93 4.09
C LEU A 39 -4.00 5.93 2.81
N PHE A 40 -3.53 6.52 1.73
CA PHE A 40 -4.35 6.74 0.54
C PHE A 40 -3.89 5.90 -0.65
N PHE A 41 -2.60 5.91 -0.95
CA PHE A 41 -2.09 5.38 -2.20
C PHE A 41 -2.35 3.89 -2.38
N TRP A 42 -1.98 3.05 -1.40
CA TRP A 42 -2.07 1.59 -1.55
C TRP A 42 -3.51 1.04 -1.65
N PRO A 43 -4.48 1.51 -0.84
CA PRO A 43 -5.89 1.12 -0.98
C PRO A 43 -6.48 1.45 -2.36
N VAL A 44 -5.97 2.48 -3.03
CA VAL A 44 -6.41 2.87 -4.37
C VAL A 44 -5.62 2.12 -5.46
N PHE A 45 -4.29 2.12 -5.34
CA PHE A 45 -3.39 1.62 -6.36
C PHE A 45 -3.46 0.09 -6.50
N SER A 46 -3.65 -0.64 -5.40
CA SER A 46 -3.77 -2.11 -5.45
C SER A 46 -4.95 -2.59 -6.32
N PRO A 47 -6.21 -2.22 -6.03
CA PRO A 47 -7.34 -2.62 -6.88
C PRO A 47 -7.24 -2.08 -8.31
N LEU A 48 -6.74 -0.86 -8.49
CA LEU A 48 -6.50 -0.29 -9.83
C LEU A 48 -5.50 -1.12 -10.63
N SER A 49 -4.39 -1.52 -10.03
CA SER A 49 -3.36 -2.32 -10.70
C SER A 49 -3.90 -3.68 -11.14
N MET A 50 -4.73 -4.33 -10.30
CA MET A 50 -5.34 -5.61 -10.63
C MET A 50 -6.47 -5.47 -11.65
N TYR A 51 -7.19 -4.34 -11.68
CA TYR A 51 -8.20 -4.05 -12.69
C TYR A 51 -7.61 -4.03 -14.12
N PHE A 52 -6.38 -3.50 -14.26
CA PHE A 52 -5.67 -3.53 -15.54
C PHE A 52 -5.12 -4.90 -15.93
N ILE A 53 -4.88 -5.79 -14.95
CA ILE A 53 -4.43 -7.17 -15.18
C ILE A 53 -5.60 -8.11 -15.47
N ALA A 54 -6.78 -7.84 -14.90
CA ALA A 54 -7.97 -8.68 -15.08
C ALA A 54 -8.40 -8.74 -16.56
N GLU A 55 -8.67 -9.96 -17.03
CA GLU A 55 -9.15 -10.23 -18.39
C GLU A 55 -10.43 -9.43 -18.68
N LYS A 56 -10.54 -8.89 -19.90
CA LYS A 56 -11.64 -7.98 -20.28
C LYS A 56 -13.00 -8.68 -20.29
N GLU A 57 -13.03 -9.97 -20.62
CA GLU A 57 -14.25 -10.79 -20.73
C GLU A 57 -14.88 -11.10 -19.36
N GLU A 58 -14.11 -10.96 -18.27
CA GLU A 58 -14.55 -11.26 -16.91
C GLU A 58 -15.17 -10.04 -16.20
N SER A 59 -16.42 -9.74 -16.58
CA SER A 59 -17.14 -8.55 -16.09
C SER A 59 -17.35 -8.53 -14.56
N THR A 60 -17.54 -9.68 -13.92
CA THR A 60 -17.76 -9.79 -12.47
C THR A 60 -16.52 -9.39 -11.67
N ARG A 61 -15.34 -9.90 -12.03
CA ARG A 61 -14.07 -9.54 -11.35
C ARG A 61 -13.76 -8.06 -11.51
N ARG A 62 -13.96 -7.50 -12.71
CA ARG A 62 -13.75 -6.08 -12.97
C ARG A 62 -14.68 -5.20 -12.11
N LYS A 63 -15.96 -5.57 -11.97
CA LYS A 63 -16.91 -4.88 -11.08
C LYS A 63 -16.47 -4.95 -9.61
N LEU A 64 -16.02 -6.12 -9.14
CA LEU A 64 -15.52 -6.28 -7.77
C LEU A 64 -14.27 -5.42 -7.52
N LEU A 65 -13.33 -5.39 -8.47
CA LEU A 65 -12.12 -4.56 -8.38
C LEU A 65 -12.46 -3.06 -8.41
N LEU A 66 -13.46 -2.63 -9.19
CA LEU A 66 -13.95 -1.26 -9.18
C LEU A 66 -14.64 -0.91 -7.86
N ALA A 67 -15.40 -1.84 -7.27
CA ALA A 67 -15.99 -1.64 -5.95
C ALA A 67 -14.92 -1.48 -4.87
N LEU A 68 -13.89 -2.34 -4.88
CA LEU A 68 -12.73 -2.22 -3.99
C LEU A 68 -11.95 -0.93 -4.21
N LEU A 69 -11.80 -0.48 -5.46
CA LEU A 69 -11.18 0.80 -5.79
C LEU A 69 -11.97 1.97 -5.20
N GLY A 70 -13.29 2.03 -5.44
CA GLY A 70 -14.15 3.07 -4.89
C GLY A 70 -14.11 3.09 -3.36
N PHE A 71 -14.15 1.91 -2.74
CA PHE A 71 -14.03 1.79 -1.29
C PHE A 71 -12.66 2.25 -0.79
N GLY A 72 -11.58 1.88 -1.48
CA GLY A 72 -10.22 2.34 -1.18
C GLY A 72 -10.07 3.86 -1.26
N VAL A 73 -10.66 4.50 -2.27
CA VAL A 73 -10.70 5.97 -2.39
C VAL A 73 -11.43 6.60 -1.20
N VAL A 74 -12.62 6.11 -0.86
CA VAL A 74 -13.43 6.65 0.25
C VAL A 74 -12.68 6.54 1.57
N ILE A 75 -12.17 5.35 1.91
CA ILE A 75 -11.54 5.13 3.21
C ILE A 75 -10.17 5.82 3.31
N GLY A 76 -9.43 5.88 2.20
CA GLY A 76 -8.15 6.57 2.13
C GLY A 76 -8.33 8.07 2.26
N ALA A 77 -9.31 8.64 1.56
CA ALA A 77 -9.63 10.07 1.64
C ALA A 77 -10.13 10.43 3.05
N ALA A 78 -10.99 9.60 3.64
CA ALA A 78 -11.50 9.79 5.00
C ALA A 78 -10.39 9.87 6.06
N MET A 79 -9.28 9.16 5.86
CA MET A 79 -8.13 9.24 6.78
C MET A 79 -7.14 10.35 6.41
N TYR A 80 -6.86 10.55 5.12
CA TYR A 80 -5.79 11.44 4.68
C TYR A 80 -6.21 12.92 4.58
N LEU A 81 -7.45 13.22 4.15
CA LEU A 81 -7.91 14.60 3.99
C LEU A 81 -7.98 15.39 5.31
N PRO A 82 -8.49 14.85 6.43
CA PRO A 82 -8.51 15.58 7.70
C PRO A 82 -7.11 15.97 8.19
N ILE A 83 -6.09 15.20 7.83
CA ILE A 83 -4.69 15.49 8.18
C ILE A 83 -4.17 16.68 7.37
N ILE A 84 -4.43 16.71 6.05
CA ILE A 84 -4.02 17.84 5.19
C ILE A 84 -4.76 19.12 5.56
N MET A 85 -6.06 19.02 5.84
CA MET A 85 -6.91 20.16 6.20
C MET A 85 -6.58 20.71 7.61
N GLY A 86 -5.71 20.05 8.37
CA GLY A 86 -5.35 20.47 9.73
C GLY A 86 -6.42 20.20 10.78
N ILE A 87 -7.48 19.47 10.43
CA ILE A 87 -8.57 19.07 11.34
C ILE A 87 -8.02 18.06 12.36
N ASN A 88 -7.24 17.09 11.89
CA ASN A 88 -6.56 16.09 12.70
C ASN A 88 -5.05 16.32 12.64
N PRO A 89 -4.49 17.24 13.46
CA PRO A 89 -3.06 17.46 13.49
C PRO A 89 -2.34 16.17 13.88
N PHE A 90 -1.21 15.93 13.22
CA PHE A 90 -0.33 14.80 13.52
C PHE A 90 0.98 15.30 14.10
N SER A 91 1.60 14.47 14.94
CA SER A 91 2.96 14.64 15.40
C SER A 91 3.81 13.48 14.89
N THR A 92 5.04 13.80 14.48
CA THR A 92 6.01 12.80 14.02
C THR A 92 7.09 12.70 15.07
N LYS A 93 7.24 11.53 15.67
CA LYS A 93 8.20 11.28 16.75
C LYS A 93 8.94 9.97 16.49
N THR A 94 10.10 9.82 17.11
CA THR A 94 10.80 8.53 17.11
C THR A 94 10.48 7.80 18.41
N THR A 95 9.98 6.58 18.30
CA THR A 95 9.69 5.71 19.45
C THR A 95 10.30 4.34 19.16
N CYS A 96 11.19 3.86 20.04
CA CYS A 96 11.86 2.55 19.92
C CYS A 96 12.57 2.30 18.57
N GLY A 97 13.16 3.34 17.97
CA GLY A 97 13.85 3.23 16.68
C GLY A 97 12.92 3.11 15.46
N SER A 98 11.64 3.50 15.61
CA SER A 98 10.67 3.69 14.52
C SER A 98 10.20 5.13 14.47
N ILE A 99 9.82 5.58 13.28
CA ILE A 99 8.98 6.77 13.14
C ILE A 99 7.54 6.41 13.53
N HIS A 100 6.97 7.19 14.43
CA HIS A 100 5.58 7.10 14.83
C HIS A 100 4.84 8.38 14.42
N TYR A 101 3.69 8.18 13.79
CA TYR A 101 2.79 9.25 13.37
C TYR A 101 1.56 9.22 14.27
N ASP A 102 1.55 10.10 15.26
CA ASP A 102 0.45 10.22 16.21
C ASP A 102 -0.52 11.30 15.77
N TRP A 103 -1.78 10.93 15.60
CA TRP A 103 -2.89 11.89 15.45
C TRP A 103 -4.04 11.51 16.39
N VAL A 104 -4.84 12.53 16.74
CA VAL A 104 -5.90 12.46 17.74
C VAL A 104 -7.17 11.87 17.13
N ILE A 105 -7.19 10.54 16.96
CA ILE A 105 -8.43 9.79 16.68
C ILE A 105 -8.54 8.58 17.62
N PRO A 106 -9.77 8.12 17.94
CA PRO A 106 -9.98 6.94 18.76
C PRO A 106 -9.22 5.70 18.25
N GLN A 107 -8.64 4.94 19.18
CA GLN A 107 -7.86 3.74 18.85
C GLN A 107 -8.69 2.70 18.08
N LEU A 108 -9.98 2.56 18.42
CA LEU A 108 -10.92 1.70 17.70
C LEU A 108 -11.00 2.05 16.21
N ILE A 109 -11.02 3.34 15.86
CA ILE A 109 -11.05 3.78 14.46
C ILE A 109 -9.73 3.43 13.76
N LYS A 110 -8.59 3.60 14.43
CA LYS A 110 -7.27 3.21 13.89
C LYS A 110 -7.21 1.71 13.58
N ASP A 111 -7.74 0.87 14.46
CA ASP A 111 -7.70 -0.58 14.30
C ASP A 111 -8.69 -1.07 13.22
N ILE A 112 -9.92 -0.52 13.19
CA ILE A 112 -10.89 -0.79 12.12
C ILE A 112 -10.29 -0.39 10.76
N TYR A 113 -9.72 0.81 10.66
CA TYR A 113 -9.09 1.28 9.44
C TYR A 113 -7.92 0.37 9.02
N ARG A 114 -7.09 -0.10 9.95
CA ARG A 114 -5.99 -1.03 9.64
C ARG A 114 -6.50 -2.33 9.02
N LEU A 115 -7.58 -2.90 9.55
CA LEU A 115 -8.19 -4.12 9.00
C LEU A 115 -8.75 -3.87 7.60
N MET A 116 -9.48 -2.77 7.42
CA MET A 116 -10.01 -2.36 6.11
C MET A 116 -8.91 -2.11 5.10
N TYR A 117 -7.83 -1.44 5.51
CA TYR A 117 -6.64 -1.19 4.69
C TYR A 117 -6.01 -2.50 4.21
N LEU A 118 -5.77 -3.45 5.12
CA LEU A 118 -5.19 -4.75 4.77
C LEU A 118 -6.09 -5.50 3.78
N PHE A 119 -7.39 -5.51 4.05
CA PHE A 119 -8.37 -6.15 3.18
C PHE A 119 -8.35 -5.55 1.77
N ILE A 120 -8.50 -4.23 1.63
CA ILE A 120 -8.56 -3.56 0.32
C ILE A 120 -7.22 -3.66 -0.42
N THR A 121 -6.11 -3.64 0.31
CA THR A 121 -4.78 -3.73 -0.31
C THR A 121 -4.49 -5.15 -0.81
N ILE A 122 -4.94 -6.20 -0.09
CA ILE A 122 -4.57 -7.59 -0.40
C ILE A 122 -5.64 -8.32 -1.25
N ALA A 123 -6.93 -8.09 -0.99
CA ALA A 123 -8.02 -8.78 -1.68
C ALA A 123 -7.98 -8.69 -3.22
N PRO A 124 -7.61 -7.55 -3.86
CA PRO A 124 -7.49 -7.45 -5.30
C PRO A 124 -6.61 -8.52 -5.94
N PHE A 125 -5.50 -8.87 -5.28
CA PHE A 125 -4.56 -9.87 -5.79
C PHE A 125 -5.12 -11.29 -5.71
N LEU A 126 -5.95 -11.58 -4.71
CA LEU A 126 -6.58 -12.90 -4.55
C LEU A 126 -7.67 -13.16 -5.60
N ILE A 127 -8.33 -12.08 -6.06
CA ILE A 127 -9.37 -12.13 -7.10
C ILE A 127 -8.80 -12.61 -8.44
N ILE A 128 -7.53 -12.31 -8.73
CA ILE A 128 -6.90 -12.67 -10.00
C ILE A 128 -6.63 -14.19 -10.04
N PRO A 129 -7.05 -14.91 -11.10
CA PRO A 129 -6.84 -16.36 -11.24
C PRO A 129 -5.42 -16.68 -11.73
N ASN A 130 -4.40 -16.13 -11.06
CA ASN A 130 -3.00 -16.41 -11.35
C ASN A 130 -2.31 -16.84 -10.07
N ILE A 131 -1.80 -18.08 -10.05
CA ILE A 131 -1.17 -18.67 -8.86
C ILE A 131 -0.01 -17.82 -8.33
N LYS A 132 0.78 -17.21 -9.21
CA LYS A 132 1.94 -16.40 -8.80
C LYS A 132 1.51 -15.08 -8.14
N ILE A 133 0.43 -14.46 -8.63
CA ILE A 133 -0.16 -13.26 -8.01
C ILE A 133 -0.79 -13.61 -6.66
N ARG A 134 -1.44 -14.77 -6.54
CA ARG A 134 -2.00 -15.25 -5.26
C ARG A 134 -0.92 -15.58 -4.23
N ILE A 135 0.18 -16.21 -4.65
CA ILE A 135 1.35 -16.43 -3.80
C ILE A 135 1.89 -15.09 -3.29
N PHE A 136 2.02 -14.09 -4.16
CA PHE A 136 2.41 -12.74 -3.74
C PHE A 136 1.45 -12.16 -2.68
N ALA A 137 0.13 -12.31 -2.85
CA ALA A 137 -0.85 -11.85 -1.87
C ALA A 137 -0.70 -12.54 -0.51
N ILE A 138 -0.49 -13.86 -0.52
CA ILE A 138 -0.27 -14.68 0.69
C ILE A 138 1.03 -14.27 1.38
N LEU A 139 2.12 -14.09 0.64
CA LEU A 139 3.39 -13.61 1.19
C LEU A 139 3.26 -12.20 1.78
N LEU A 140 2.51 -11.32 1.11
CA LEU A 140 2.26 -9.97 1.60
C LEU A 140 1.45 -9.99 2.90
N LEU A 141 0.43 -10.83 3.00
CA LEU A 141 -0.33 -11.05 4.23
C LEU A 141 0.54 -11.64 5.35
N ALA A 142 1.30 -12.69 5.06
CA ALA A 142 2.19 -13.33 6.02
C ALA A 142 3.24 -12.34 6.56
N SER A 143 3.84 -11.53 5.68
CA SER A 143 4.78 -10.48 6.08
C SER A 143 4.13 -9.42 6.98
N SER A 144 2.86 -9.09 6.77
CA SER A 144 2.10 -8.19 7.64
C SER A 144 1.91 -8.78 9.04
N ILE A 145 1.53 -10.06 9.12
CA ILE A 145 1.35 -10.78 10.39
C ILE A 145 2.68 -10.87 11.15
N ILE A 146 3.76 -11.25 10.48
CA ILE A 146 5.12 -11.32 11.05
C ILE A 146 5.53 -9.93 11.57
N SER A 147 5.31 -8.88 10.78
CA SER A 147 5.62 -7.50 11.18
C SER A 147 4.84 -7.08 12.42
N ASN A 148 3.56 -7.47 12.52
CA ASN A 148 2.72 -7.13 13.66
C ASN A 148 3.08 -7.90 14.94
N TYR A 149 3.53 -9.16 14.83
CA TYR A 149 3.85 -10.01 15.96
C TYR A 149 5.25 -9.76 16.53
N PHE A 150 6.27 -9.63 15.66
CA PHE A 150 7.67 -9.55 16.09
C PHE A 150 8.19 -8.13 16.29
N TYR A 151 7.59 -7.13 15.65
CA TYR A 151 8.15 -5.76 15.60
C TYR A 151 7.21 -4.73 16.25
N LEU A 152 6.95 -4.90 17.54
CA LEU A 152 6.22 -3.92 18.37
C LEU A 152 6.87 -2.53 18.21
N GLY A 153 6.07 -1.53 17.84
CA GLY A 153 6.52 -0.17 17.53
C GLY A 153 6.92 0.08 16.06
N ARG A 154 7.53 -0.90 15.38
CA ARG A 154 8.09 -0.77 14.01
C ARG A 154 7.24 -1.41 12.90
N ARG A 155 5.97 -1.73 13.20
CA ARG A 155 5.10 -2.57 12.36
C ARG A 155 4.92 -2.08 10.92
N VAL A 156 4.65 -0.78 10.75
CA VAL A 156 4.27 -0.22 9.44
C VAL A 156 5.47 -0.14 8.51
N SER A 157 6.60 0.38 8.99
CA SER A 157 7.82 0.53 8.19
C SER A 157 8.43 -0.81 7.78
N VAL A 158 8.47 -1.79 8.72
CA VAL A 158 8.96 -3.14 8.44
C VAL A 158 8.09 -3.85 7.40
N TRP A 159 6.77 -3.70 7.50
CA TRP A 159 5.88 -4.28 6.49
C TRP A 159 6.06 -3.62 5.12
N CYS A 160 6.22 -2.29 5.06
CA CYS A 160 6.53 -1.59 3.80
C CYS A 160 7.86 -2.06 3.18
N PHE A 161 8.88 -2.32 4.01
CA PHE A 161 10.15 -2.87 3.55
C PHE A 161 9.99 -4.28 2.94
N PHE A 162 9.28 -5.19 3.64
CA PHE A 162 9.00 -6.52 3.09
C PHE A 162 8.15 -6.46 1.82
N ALA A 163 7.14 -5.58 1.79
CA ALA A 163 6.31 -5.35 0.62
C ALA A 163 7.12 -4.83 -0.58
N ALA A 164 8.12 -3.97 -0.34
CA ALA A 164 9.06 -3.51 -1.36
C ALA A 164 9.83 -4.68 -1.97
N ILE A 165 10.43 -5.55 -1.15
CA ILE A 165 11.16 -6.74 -1.60
C ILE A 165 10.24 -7.69 -2.39
N LEU A 166 9.07 -8.01 -1.84
CA LEU A 166 8.10 -8.88 -2.49
C LEU A 166 7.61 -8.29 -3.82
N SER A 167 7.51 -6.95 -3.92
CA SER A 167 7.08 -6.29 -5.15
C SER A 167 8.09 -6.47 -6.29
N ILE A 168 9.39 -6.55 -5.99
CA ILE A 168 10.44 -6.83 -6.98
C ILE A 168 10.29 -8.26 -7.51
N PHE A 169 10.04 -9.21 -6.61
CA PHE A 169 9.80 -10.60 -6.95
C PHE A 169 8.61 -10.78 -7.90
N ILE A 170 7.46 -10.14 -7.60
CA ILE A 170 6.29 -10.24 -8.49
C ILE A 170 6.51 -9.50 -9.82
N ALA A 171 7.23 -8.38 -9.84
CA ALA A 171 7.58 -7.70 -11.08
C ALA A 171 8.44 -8.60 -11.99
N TYR A 172 9.46 -9.24 -11.44
CA TYR A 172 10.30 -10.20 -12.16
C TYR A 172 9.46 -11.34 -12.78
N ILE A 173 8.54 -11.90 -11.99
CA ILE A 173 7.64 -12.95 -12.44
C ILE A 173 6.75 -12.49 -13.61
N LEU A 174 6.15 -11.30 -13.50
CA LEU A 174 5.24 -10.78 -14.52
C LEU A 174 5.98 -10.47 -15.82
N HIS A 175 7.22 -9.98 -15.77
CA HIS A 175 8.06 -9.76 -16.95
C HIS A 175 8.47 -11.06 -17.67
N ARG A 176 8.49 -12.19 -16.94
CA ARG A 176 8.82 -13.52 -17.47
C ARG A 176 7.60 -14.31 -17.95
N LEU A 177 6.38 -13.81 -17.75
CA LEU A 177 5.22 -14.44 -18.37
C LEU A 177 5.30 -14.20 -19.88
N PRO A 178 5.16 -15.24 -20.72
CA PRO A 178 5.01 -15.04 -22.15
C PRO A 178 3.84 -14.07 -22.34
N LYS A 179 4.07 -12.95 -23.03
CA LYS A 179 2.96 -12.13 -23.52
C LYS A 179 2.09 -13.10 -24.31
N ARG A 180 0.88 -13.43 -23.82
CA ARG A 180 -0.08 -14.21 -24.60
C ARG A 180 -0.13 -13.51 -25.95
N ALA A 181 0.28 -14.22 -27.00
CA ALA A 181 0.22 -13.73 -28.36
C ALA A 181 -1.20 -13.19 -28.54
N ALA A 182 -1.30 -11.89 -28.80
CA ALA A 182 -2.55 -11.30 -29.21
C ALA A 182 -3.06 -12.16 -30.37
N GLY A 183 -4.25 -12.74 -30.21
CA GLY A 183 -4.82 -13.66 -31.16
C GLY A 183 -4.90 -13.02 -32.54
N ILE A 184 -3.97 -13.42 -33.40
CA ILE A 184 -4.11 -13.41 -34.85
C ILE A 184 -3.54 -14.76 -35.28
N GLY A 185 -4.40 -15.79 -35.25
CA GLY A 185 -4.12 -17.02 -35.98
C GLY A 185 -4.22 -16.72 -37.48
N PRO A 186 -3.33 -17.25 -38.32
CA PRO A 186 -3.48 -17.09 -39.76
C PRO A 186 -4.68 -17.91 -40.24
N LEU A 187 -5.59 -17.25 -40.96
CA LEU A 187 -6.58 -17.94 -41.80
C LEU A 187 -5.82 -18.57 -42.98
N HIS A 188 -5.72 -19.90 -42.98
CA HIS A 188 -5.46 -20.71 -44.16
C HIS A 188 -6.36 -21.93 -44.12
#